data_AF-A0A940G736-F1
#
_entry.id   AF-A0A940G736-F1
#
_cell.length_a   1.000
_cell.length_b   1.000
_cell.length_c   1.000
_cell.angle_alpha   90.00
_cell.angle_beta   90.00
_cell.angle_gamma   90.00
#
_symmetry.space_group_name_H-M   'P 1'
#
loop_
_entity.id
_entity.type
_entity.pdbx_description
1 polymer ?
#
loop_
_entity_poly.entity_id
_entity_poly.type
_entity_poly.pdbx_seq_one_letter_code
_entity_poly.pdbx_strand_id
1 'polypeptide(L)'
;LDQPITVLVTAQADNGRLDIDATPQVVEVPAAARASVNFAYTAVSNGMVRVTARITALDGTAIGASATATVNVQAGWETPIAAAAAGLLLVVIVLGIVRTVRRVRRERAATTADEAGAPEEPADD
;
A
#
# COMPACT_ATOMS: atom_id res chain seq x y z
N LEU A 1 28.55 -22.51 -30.68
CA LEU A 1 27.87 -21.32 -31.20
C LEU A 1 28.27 -20.19 -30.26
N ASP A 2 29.22 -19.34 -30.68
CA ASP A 2 29.90 -18.34 -29.83
C ASP A 2 29.52 -16.90 -30.19
N GLN A 3 28.25 -16.68 -30.54
CA GLN A 3 27.77 -15.36 -30.94
C GLN A 3 26.73 -14.85 -29.92
N PRO A 4 26.79 -13.56 -29.54
CA PRO A 4 25.74 -12.94 -28.74
C PRO A 4 24.43 -12.92 -29.53
N ILE A 5 23.31 -13.14 -28.84
CA ILE A 5 21.98 -13.11 -29.44
C ILE A 5 21.13 -12.03 -28.78
N THR A 6 20.38 -11.28 -29.57
CA THR A 6 19.39 -10.33 -29.05
C THR A 6 18.02 -10.98 -29.04
N VAL A 7 17.36 -10.96 -27.88
CA VAL A 7 16.05 -11.59 -27.67
C VAL A 7 15.06 -10.61 -27.03
N LEU A 8 13.79 -10.83 -27.29
CA LEU A 8 12.64 -10.19 -26.68
C LEU A 8 12.08 -11.11 -25.60
N VAL A 9 12.03 -10.64 -24.37
CA VAL A 9 11.44 -11.35 -23.24
C VAL A 9 10.11 -10.71 -22.90
N THR A 10 9.07 -11.54 -22.81
CA THR A 10 7.73 -11.12 -22.39
C THR A 10 7.27 -11.96 -21.20
N ALA A 11 6.52 -11.35 -20.29
CA ALA A 11 5.93 -12.02 -19.14
C ALA A 11 4.44 -11.68 -19.07
N GLN A 12 3.61 -12.68 -18.83
CA GLN A 12 2.17 -12.52 -18.67
C GLN A 12 1.69 -13.25 -17.42
N ALA A 13 0.83 -12.59 -16.65
CA ALA A 13 0.13 -13.21 -15.54
C ALA A 13 -1.18 -13.84 -16.04
N ASP A 14 -1.48 -15.04 -15.55
CA ASP A 14 -2.70 -15.77 -15.95
C ASP A 14 -3.99 -15.18 -15.33
N ASN A 15 -3.88 -14.22 -14.40
CA ASN A 15 -5.03 -13.59 -13.76
C ASN A 15 -4.77 -12.10 -13.44
N GLY A 16 -5.85 -11.31 -13.33
CA GLY A 16 -5.78 -9.88 -13.03
C GLY A 16 -5.38 -9.53 -11.59
N ARG A 17 -4.78 -10.46 -10.83
CA ARG A 17 -4.30 -10.20 -9.46
C ARG A 17 -2.88 -9.66 -9.43
N LEU A 18 -2.12 -9.93 -10.49
CA LEU A 18 -0.78 -9.40 -10.71
C LEU A 18 -0.79 -8.69 -12.06
N ASP A 19 -0.66 -7.37 -12.03
CA ASP A 19 -0.49 -6.57 -13.23
C ASP A 19 1.01 -6.50 -13.54
N ILE A 20 1.43 -7.12 -14.62
CA ILE A 20 2.84 -7.11 -15.08
C ILE A 20 2.90 -6.17 -16.26
N ASP A 21 3.86 -5.25 -16.25
CA ASP A 21 4.13 -4.43 -17.43
C ASP A 21 4.51 -5.35 -18.61
N ALA A 22 3.58 -5.50 -19.56
CA ALA A 22 3.70 -6.41 -20.69
C ALA A 22 4.65 -5.89 -21.78
N THR A 23 5.36 -4.76 -21.54
CA THR A 23 6.33 -4.21 -22.47
C THR A 23 7.45 -5.23 -22.72
N PRO A 24 7.65 -5.68 -23.98
CA PRO A 24 8.73 -6.60 -24.31
C PRO A 24 10.09 -5.99 -23.97
N GLN A 25 10.89 -6.70 -23.18
CA GLN A 25 12.23 -6.26 -22.81
C GLN A 25 13.24 -6.84 -23.82
N VAL A 26 13.99 -5.95 -24.48
CA VAL A 26 15.07 -6.34 -25.42
C VAL A 26 16.34 -6.59 -24.63
N VAL A 27 16.90 -7.79 -24.71
CA VAL A 27 18.08 -8.20 -23.95
C VAL A 27 19.08 -8.89 -24.86
N GLU A 28 20.32 -8.43 -24.82
CA GLU A 28 21.45 -9.10 -25.44
C GLU A 28 21.99 -10.14 -24.47
N VAL A 29 22.02 -11.40 -24.92
CA VAL A 29 22.55 -12.53 -24.15
C VAL A 29 23.91 -12.89 -24.73
N PRO A 30 25.01 -12.69 -23.98
CA PRO A 30 26.34 -13.08 -24.42
C PRO A 30 26.46 -14.61 -24.59
N ALA A 31 27.36 -15.04 -25.47
CA ALA A 31 27.61 -16.46 -25.68
C ALA A 31 27.99 -17.16 -24.36
N ALA A 32 27.37 -18.32 -24.10
CA ALA A 32 27.54 -19.11 -22.88
C ALA A 32 27.25 -18.37 -21.54
N ALA A 33 26.60 -17.21 -21.57
CA ALA A 33 26.24 -16.44 -20.40
C ALA A 33 24.72 -16.47 -20.13
N ARG A 34 24.33 -16.04 -18.93
CA ARG A 34 22.93 -15.89 -18.51
C ARG A 34 22.63 -14.41 -18.32
N ALA A 35 21.49 -13.95 -18.83
CA ALA A 35 20.97 -12.61 -18.57
C ALA A 35 19.72 -12.70 -17.69
N SER A 36 19.59 -11.78 -16.72
CA SER A 36 18.39 -11.67 -15.87
C SER A 36 17.62 -10.41 -16.25
N VAL A 37 16.30 -10.52 -16.31
CA VAL A 37 15.40 -9.43 -16.71
C VAL A 37 14.39 -9.19 -15.61
N ASN A 38 14.28 -7.95 -15.17
CA ASN A 38 13.32 -7.55 -14.15
C ASN A 38 12.13 -6.87 -14.84
N PHE A 39 10.92 -7.34 -14.52
CA PHE A 39 9.68 -6.70 -14.95
C PHE A 39 9.10 -5.92 -13.78
N ALA A 40 8.68 -4.68 -14.04
CA ALA A 40 7.88 -3.94 -13.07
C ALA A 40 6.49 -4.59 -12.99
N TYR A 41 5.97 -4.75 -11.77
CA TYR A 41 4.67 -5.35 -11.53
C TYR A 41 3.95 -4.66 -10.38
N THR A 42 2.62 -4.69 -10.42
CA THR A 42 1.73 -4.21 -9.36
C THR A 42 0.86 -5.35 -8.87
N ALA A 43 0.87 -5.58 -7.55
CA ALA A 43 0.02 -6.57 -6.90
C ALA A 43 -1.37 -5.96 -6.63
N VAL A 44 -2.37 -6.35 -7.41
CA VAL A 44 -3.74 -5.83 -7.30
C VAL A 44 -4.53 -6.56 -6.21
N SER A 45 -4.33 -7.88 -6.06
CA SER A 45 -5.06 -8.70 -5.09
C SER A 45 -4.19 -9.81 -4.52
N ASN A 46 -4.47 -10.21 -3.27
CA ASN A 46 -3.84 -11.36 -2.65
C ASN A 46 -4.16 -12.67 -3.39
N GLY A 47 -3.21 -13.59 -3.42
CA GLY A 47 -3.40 -14.97 -3.83
C GLY A 47 -2.35 -15.49 -4.79
N MET A 48 -2.49 -16.78 -5.14
CA MET A 48 -1.59 -17.46 -6.06
C MET A 48 -1.82 -16.97 -7.49
N VAL A 49 -0.73 -16.63 -8.18
CA VAL A 49 -0.71 -16.22 -9.58
C VAL A 49 0.32 -17.06 -10.31
N ARG A 50 -0.04 -17.53 -11.50
CA ARG A 50 0.89 -18.20 -12.39
C ARG A 50 1.35 -17.18 -13.42
N VAL A 51 2.67 -17.06 -13.55
CA VAL A 51 3.33 -16.14 -14.49
C VAL A 51 4.03 -16.97 -15.54
N THR A 52 3.72 -16.71 -16.79
CA THR A 52 4.34 -17.37 -17.94
C THR A 52 5.25 -16.38 -18.64
N ALA A 53 6.54 -16.74 -18.73
CA ALA A 53 7.55 -16.01 -19.46
C ALA A 53 7.84 -16.69 -20.80
N ARG A 54 7.98 -15.88 -21.86
CA ARG A 54 8.33 -16.33 -23.21
C ARG A 54 9.49 -15.53 -23.75
N ILE A 55 10.39 -16.23 -24.43
CA ILE A 55 11.53 -15.66 -25.14
C ILE A 55 11.27 -15.75 -26.65
N THR A 56 11.51 -14.66 -27.34
CA THR A 56 11.25 -14.50 -28.77
C THR A 56 12.47 -13.85 -29.41
N ALA A 57 12.85 -14.25 -30.62
CA ALA A 57 13.81 -13.53 -31.43
C ALA A 57 13.21 -12.21 -31.93
N LEU A 58 14.06 -11.27 -32.36
CA LEU A 58 13.64 -9.97 -32.92
C LEU A 58 12.73 -10.11 -34.16
N ASP A 59 12.85 -11.22 -34.88
CA ASP A 59 12.01 -11.57 -36.03
C ASP A 59 10.65 -12.17 -35.64
N GLY A 60 10.37 -12.32 -34.34
CA GLY A 60 9.14 -12.89 -33.80
C GLY A 60 9.17 -14.42 -33.62
N THR A 61 10.27 -15.10 -33.95
CA THR A 61 10.40 -16.55 -33.78
C THR A 61 10.53 -16.90 -32.30
N ALA A 62 9.68 -17.78 -31.78
CA ALA A 62 9.79 -18.25 -30.39
C ALA A 62 11.07 -19.06 -30.19
N ILE A 63 11.84 -18.73 -29.14
CA ILE A 63 13.06 -19.46 -28.78
C ILE A 63 12.78 -20.32 -27.55
N GLY A 64 12.80 -21.64 -27.74
CA GLY A 64 12.67 -22.61 -26.64
C GLY A 64 11.24 -22.76 -26.08
N ALA A 65 11.14 -23.43 -24.93
CA ALA A 65 9.88 -23.64 -24.22
C ALA A 65 9.58 -22.45 -23.28
N SER A 66 8.31 -22.08 -23.14
CA SER A 66 7.88 -21.08 -22.17
C SER A 66 8.14 -21.55 -20.74
N ALA A 67 8.62 -20.64 -19.88
CA ALA A 67 8.86 -20.92 -18.47
C ALA A 67 7.68 -20.42 -17.64
N THR A 68 7.22 -21.24 -16.69
CA THR A 68 6.05 -20.93 -15.87
C THR A 68 6.43 -20.96 -14.40
N ALA A 69 6.22 -19.85 -13.70
CA ALA A 69 6.46 -19.71 -12.28
C ALA A 69 5.14 -19.52 -11.53
N THR A 70 5.02 -20.12 -10.35
CA THR A 70 3.89 -19.86 -9.45
C THR A 70 4.35 -18.90 -8.37
N VAL A 71 3.71 -17.74 -8.27
CA VAL A 71 4.06 -16.66 -7.35
C VAL A 71 2.89 -16.46 -6.38
N ASN A 72 3.16 -16.44 -5.08
CA ASN A 72 2.17 -16.02 -4.09
C ASN A 72 2.23 -14.50 -3.94
N VAL A 73 1.17 -13.81 -4.36
CA VAL A 73 1.10 -12.34 -4.33
C VAL A 73 0.45 -11.91 -3.03
N GLN A 74 1.14 -11.07 -2.27
CA GLN A 74 0.58 -10.31 -1.16
C GLN A 74 0.46 -8.86 -1.61
N ALA A 75 -0.78 -8.41 -1.86
CA ALA A 75 -1.06 -7.01 -2.17
C ALA A 75 -0.62 -6.17 -0.96
N GLY A 76 0.11 -5.07 -1.16
CA GLY A 76 0.59 -4.22 -0.08
C GLY A 76 -0.57 -3.51 0.63
N TRP A 77 -1.23 -4.17 1.58
CA TRP A 77 -2.27 -3.58 2.43
C TRP A 77 -1.71 -2.76 3.60
N GLU A 78 -0.38 -2.75 3.76
CA GLU A 78 0.29 -2.14 4.92
C GLU A 78 -0.01 -0.64 5.05
N THR A 79 0.02 0.12 3.95
CA THR A 79 -0.10 1.58 4.02
C THR A 79 -1.53 2.10 4.21
N PRO A 80 -2.54 1.72 3.38
CA PRO A 80 -3.87 2.31 3.49
C PRO A 80 -4.58 1.94 4.80
N ILE A 81 -4.39 0.72 5.32
CA ILE A 81 -4.99 0.28 6.58
C ILE A 81 -4.31 0.94 7.77
N ALA A 82 -2.97 1.03 7.78
CA ALA A 82 -2.25 1.73 8.83
C ALA A 82 -2.62 3.22 8.87
N ALA A 83 -2.73 3.88 7.72
CA ALA A 83 -3.15 5.28 7.64
C ALA A 83 -4.58 5.47 8.15
N ALA A 84 -5.52 4.59 7.78
CA ALA A 84 -6.89 4.63 8.28
C ALA A 84 -6.96 4.41 9.80
N ALA A 85 -6.22 3.43 10.34
CA ALA A 85 -6.15 3.16 11.76
C ALA A 85 -5.54 4.34 12.54
N ALA A 86 -4.46 4.92 12.04
CA ALA A 86 -3.83 6.11 12.62
C ALA A 86 -4.80 7.31 12.61
N GLY A 87 -5.51 7.54 11.51
CA GLY A 87 -6.53 8.58 11.41
C GLY A 87 -7.68 8.38 12.41
N LEU A 88 -8.19 7.15 12.52
CA LEU A 88 -9.25 6.81 13.48
C LEU A 88 -8.79 7.05 14.93
N LEU A 89 -7.58 6.63 15.27
CA LEU A 89 -7.00 6.84 16.60
C LEU A 89 -6.91 8.34 16.94
N LEU A 90 -6.46 9.16 15.98
CA LEU A 90 -6.32 10.61 16.15
C LEU A 90 -7.69 11.27 16.44
N VAL A 91 -8.74 10.85 15.73
CA VAL A 91 -10.11 11.34 15.96
C VAL A 91 -10.59 11.01 17.39
N VAL A 92 -10.38 9.79 17.85
CA VAL A 92 -10.77 9.37 19.22
C VAL A 92 -10.05 10.20 20.28
N ILE A 93 -8.75 10.44 20.09
CA ILE A 93 -7.95 11.26 21.01
C ILE A 93 -8.48 12.70 21.07
N VAL A 94 -8.71 13.34 19.91
CA VAL A 94 -9.24 14.71 19.86
C VAL A 94 -10.62 14.79 20.51
N LEU A 95 -11.52 13.84 20.24
CA LEU A 95 -12.83 13.77 20.88
C LEU A 95 -12.72 13.62 22.40
N GLY A 96 -11.80 12.77 22.88
CA GLY A 96 -11.53 12.58 24.30
C GLY A 96 -11.06 13.87 24.98
N ILE A 97 -10.08 14.55 24.39
CA ILE A 97 -9.56 15.82 24.91
C ILE A 97 -10.66 16.88 24.94
N VAL A 98 -11.40 17.06 23.84
CA VAL A 98 -12.50 18.03 23.76
C VAL A 98 -13.58 17.74 24.79
N ARG A 99 -13.94 16.46 24.99
CA ARG A 99 -14.92 16.05 26.00
C ARG A 99 -14.46 16.40 27.41
N THR A 100 -13.19 16.13 27.74
CA THR A 100 -12.61 16.43 29.06
C THR A 100 -12.58 17.93 29.31
N VAL A 101 -12.08 18.73 28.36
CA VAL A 101 -12.02 20.20 28.52
C VAL A 101 -13.42 20.79 28.63
N ARG A 102 -14.39 20.35 27.82
CA ARG A 102 -15.78 20.83 27.91
C ARG A 102 -16.40 20.50 29.26
N ARG A 103 -16.12 19.33 29.82
CA ARG A 103 -16.61 18.93 31.14
C ARG A 103 -16.05 19.83 32.24
N VAL A 104 -14.73 19.99 32.30
CA VAL A 104 -14.06 20.84 33.30
C VAL A 104 -14.51 22.30 33.20
N ARG A 105 -14.70 22.82 31.99
CA ARG A 105 -15.20 24.19 31.80
C ARG A 105 -16.63 24.37 32.29
N ARG A 106 -17.51 23.38 32.09
CA ARG A 106 -18.89 23.44 32.61
C ARG A 106 -18.91 23.37 34.14
N GLU A 107 -18.08 22.51 34.73
CA GLU A 107 -17.95 22.40 36.18
C GLU A 107 -17.45 23.72 36.79
N ARG A 108 -16.44 24.36 36.19
CA ARG A 108 -15.96 25.70 36.63
C ARG A 108 -17.01 26.80 36.46
N ALA A 109 -17.73 26.81 35.34
CA ALA A 109 -18.78 27.81 35.10
C ALA A 109 -19.96 27.65 36.08
N ALA A 110 -20.27 26.41 36.50
CA ALA A 110 -21.29 26.16 37.51
C ALA A 110 -20.84 26.64 38.90
N THR A 111 -19.58 26.42 39.29
CA THR A 111 -19.05 26.95 40.56
C THR A 111 -19.04 28.47 40.59
N THR A 112 -18.61 29.14 39.52
CA THR A 112 -18.65 30.62 39.45
C THR A 112 -20.07 31.18 39.48
N ALA A 113 -21.05 30.45 38.93
CA ALA A 113 -22.46 30.88 38.99
C ALA A 113 -23.08 30.68 40.39
N ASP A 114 -22.67 29.65 41.12
CA ASP A 114 -23.09 29.39 42.50
C ASP A 114 -22.54 30.46 43.46
N GLU A 115 -21.27 30.85 43.28
CA GLU A 115 -20.60 31.87 44.09
C GLU A 115 -21.12 33.30 43.81
N ALA A 116 -21.57 33.59 42.59
CA ALA A 116 -22.21 34.86 42.22
C ALA A 116 -23.69 34.95 42.61
N GLY A 117 -24.30 33.86 43.08
CA GLY A 117 -25.70 33.77 43.52
C GLY A 117 -25.90 33.80 45.03
N ALA A 118 -24.82 33.80 45.83
CA ALA A 118 -24.91 33.91 47.28
C ALA A 118 -25.42 35.31 47.68
N PRO A 119 -26.56 35.45 48.37
CA PRO A 119 -27.03 36.76 48.80
C PRO A 119 -26.05 37.32 49.84
N GLU A 120 -25.58 38.56 49.65
CA GLU A 120 -24.98 39.35 50.73
C GLU A 120 -26.03 39.48 51.84
N GLU A 121 -25.87 38.68 52.89
CA GLU A 121 -26.64 38.81 54.12
C GLU A 121 -26.29 40.17 54.72
N PRO A 122 -27.24 41.13 54.79
CA PRO A 122 -26.94 42.44 55.33
C PRO A 122 -26.60 42.28 56.81
N ALA A 123 -25.36 42.61 57.17
CA ALA A 123 -24.93 42.72 58.55
C ALA A 123 -25.70 43.88 59.20
N ASP A 124 -26.74 43.55 59.96
CA ASP A 124 -27.41 44.48 60.86
C ASP A 124 -26.66 44.54 62.20
N ASP A 125 -26.26 45.78 62.55
CA ASP A 125 -25.83 46.38 63.83
C ASP A 125 -24.62 45.84 64.62
#